data_AF-A0A9P7D4T9-F1
#
_entry.id   AF-A0A9P7D4T9-F1
#
_cell.length_a   1.000
_cell.length_b   1.000
_cell.length_c   1.000
_cell.angle_alpha   90.00
_cell.angle_beta   90.00
_cell.angle_gamma   90.00
#
_symmetry.space_group_name_H-M   'P 1'
#
loop_
_entity.id
_entity.type
_entity.pdbx_description
1 polymer ?
#
loop_
_entity_poly.entity_id
_entity_poly.type
_entity_poly.pdbx_seq_one_letter_code
_entity_poly.pdbx_strand_id
1 'polypeptide(L)'
;MSNSQNALSTMAQTSLRGPRMSGSSNQADAGGSSSSQHDLAEKCLSIVEDYKHTIISKSKAYVSITKAVSTATNEAMDQAESFITSLYFNMLDEWARGLDRGRNQWDSDAAARRSEVRESVPPRENERRREPSVERDEPIRNPEFHEAGWREIVTGKCVNLNTVDSIISSSRTIDKCTKTIGDIEIKYAKTS
;
A
#
# COMPACT_ATOMS: atom_id res chain seq x y z
N MET A 1 19.72 45.52 -43.38
CA MET A 1 19.08 45.38 -44.69
C MET A 1 19.35 43.99 -45.20
N SER A 2 18.32 43.14 -45.27
CA SER A 2 18.18 42.02 -46.23
C SER A 2 16.88 41.29 -45.91
N ASN A 3 15.89 41.56 -46.74
CA ASN A 3 14.63 40.85 -46.88
C ASN A 3 14.87 39.40 -47.30
N SER A 4 14.03 38.49 -46.83
CA SER A 4 13.56 37.38 -47.66
C SER A 4 12.15 36.98 -47.24
N GLN A 5 11.21 37.36 -48.10
CA GLN A 5 9.90 36.78 -48.26
C GLN A 5 10.04 35.36 -48.82
N ASN A 6 9.12 34.47 -48.45
CA ASN A 6 8.56 33.35 -49.23
C ASN A 6 7.86 32.40 -48.24
N ALA A 7 6.74 31.75 -48.52
CA ALA A 7 5.72 31.85 -49.55
C ALA A 7 4.56 30.98 -49.03
N LEU A 8 3.34 31.32 -49.43
CA LEU A 8 2.14 30.53 -49.22
C LEU A 8 2.35 29.05 -49.58
N SER A 9 1.81 28.15 -48.76
CA SER A 9 1.42 26.80 -49.19
C SER A 9 0.02 26.48 -48.70
N THR A 10 -0.92 26.73 -49.61
CA THR A 10 -2.26 26.16 -49.68
C THR A 10 -2.14 24.66 -49.93
N MET A 11 -2.66 23.82 -49.03
CA MET A 11 -3.01 22.43 -49.38
C MET A 11 -4.32 22.00 -48.73
N ALA A 12 -5.34 22.00 -49.58
CA ALA A 12 -6.45 21.07 -49.75
C ALA A 12 -6.98 20.30 -48.52
N GLN A 13 -8.25 20.61 -48.21
CA GLN A 13 -9.18 19.73 -47.52
C GLN A 13 -9.49 18.49 -48.39
N THR A 14 -9.19 17.29 -47.90
CA THR A 14 -9.77 16.04 -48.43
C THR A 14 -10.68 15.43 -47.38
N SER A 15 -11.97 15.69 -47.56
CA SER A 15 -13.07 15.03 -46.86
C SER A 15 -13.18 13.59 -47.37
N LEU A 16 -12.68 12.63 -46.60
CA LEU A 16 -12.90 11.21 -46.82
C LEU A 16 -14.01 10.73 -45.89
N ARG A 17 -15.25 10.87 -46.38
CA ARG A 17 -16.47 10.32 -45.77
C ARG A 17 -16.51 8.82 -46.07
N GLY A 18 -16.02 8.01 -45.13
CA GLY A 18 -16.06 6.56 -45.21
C GLY A 18 -17.48 5.97 -45.07
N PRO A 19 -17.72 4.76 -45.60
CA PRO A 19 -19.00 4.07 -45.53
C PRO A 19 -19.38 3.73 -44.09
N ARG A 20 -20.60 4.12 -43.70
CA ARG A 20 -21.24 3.75 -42.42
C ARG A 20 -21.48 2.23 -42.39
N MET A 21 -20.64 1.52 -41.65
CA MET A 21 -20.92 0.17 -41.19
C MET A 21 -21.81 0.28 -39.94
N SER A 22 -23.11 0.07 -40.13
CA SER A 22 -24.04 -0.21 -39.03
C SER A 22 -23.76 -1.60 -38.49
N GLY A 23 -22.75 -1.72 -37.64
CA GLY A 23 -22.59 -2.89 -36.78
C GLY A 23 -23.56 -2.77 -35.61
N SER A 24 -24.55 -3.66 -35.55
CA SER A 24 -25.29 -3.92 -34.31
C SER A 24 -24.31 -4.38 -33.25
N SER A 25 -23.86 -3.43 -32.43
CA SER A 25 -23.10 -3.70 -31.23
C SER A 25 -24.06 -4.24 -30.19
N ASN A 26 -24.21 -5.55 -30.16
CA ASN A 26 -24.72 -6.25 -28.99
C ASN A 26 -23.61 -6.18 -27.92
N GLN A 27 -23.48 -5.02 -27.29
CA GLN A 27 -22.68 -4.82 -26.10
C GLN A 27 -23.45 -5.52 -24.98
N ALA A 28 -23.18 -6.80 -24.78
CA ALA A 28 -23.64 -7.51 -23.61
C ALA A 28 -22.96 -6.85 -22.39
N ASP A 29 -23.78 -6.39 -21.45
CA ASP A 29 -23.42 -5.82 -20.16
C ASP A 29 -22.52 -6.80 -19.37
N ALA A 30 -21.20 -6.69 -19.55
CA ALA A 30 -20.20 -7.34 -18.71
C ALA A 30 -19.73 -6.42 -17.55
N GLY A 31 -20.55 -5.42 -17.19
CA GLY A 31 -20.20 -4.36 -16.23
C GLY A 31 -20.32 -4.74 -14.74
N GLY A 32 -20.73 -5.96 -14.40
CA GLY A 32 -21.06 -6.32 -13.00
C GLY A 32 -19.88 -6.73 -12.10
N SER A 33 -18.70 -7.04 -12.64
CA SER A 33 -17.61 -7.61 -11.82
C SER A 33 -16.72 -6.59 -11.10
N SER A 34 -16.57 -5.37 -11.61
CA SER A 34 -15.61 -4.40 -11.04
C SER A 34 -16.06 -3.82 -9.69
N SER A 35 -17.37 -3.67 -9.46
CA SER A 35 -17.89 -3.11 -8.21
C SER A 35 -17.53 -3.96 -7.00
N SER A 36 -17.74 -5.28 -7.08
CA SER A 36 -17.52 -6.20 -5.95
C SER A 36 -16.07 -6.24 -5.46
N GLN A 37 -15.10 -6.11 -6.38
CA GLN A 37 -13.68 -6.09 -6.04
C GLN A 37 -13.28 -4.76 -5.39
N HIS A 38 -13.85 -3.65 -5.89
CA HIS A 38 -13.65 -2.33 -5.29
C HIS A 38 -14.19 -2.27 -3.86
N ASP A 39 -15.41 -2.78 -3.66
CA ASP A 39 -16.06 -2.82 -2.34
C ASP A 39 -15.26 -3.67 -1.33
N LEU A 40 -14.71 -4.80 -1.78
CA LEU A 40 -13.83 -5.63 -0.96
C LEU A 40 -12.55 -4.87 -0.57
N ALA A 41 -11.90 -4.22 -1.54
CA ALA A 41 -10.67 -3.50 -1.31
C ALA A 41 -10.88 -2.34 -0.32
N GLU A 42 -11.95 -1.58 -0.49
CA GLU A 42 -12.34 -0.49 0.41
C GLU A 42 -12.58 -1.00 1.83
N LYS A 43 -13.28 -2.14 1.97
CA LYS A 43 -13.54 -2.76 3.27
C LYS A 43 -12.26 -3.25 3.95
N CYS A 44 -11.36 -3.90 3.23
CA CYS A 44 -10.07 -4.34 3.77
C CYS A 44 -9.19 -3.16 4.18
N LEU A 45 -9.15 -2.09 3.39
CA LEU A 45 -8.42 -0.86 3.72
C LEU A 45 -8.98 -0.18 4.98
N SER A 46 -10.31 -0.10 5.13
CA SER A 46 -10.93 0.44 6.34
C SER A 46 -10.50 -0.33 7.60
N ILE A 47 -10.37 -1.66 7.53
CA ILE A 47 -9.89 -2.48 8.65
C ILE A 47 -8.42 -2.16 8.98
N VAL A 48 -7.58 -1.95 7.97
CA VAL A 48 -6.17 -1.57 8.16
C VAL A 48 -6.06 -0.18 8.82
N GLU A 49 -6.89 0.77 8.40
CA GLU A 49 -6.94 2.10 9.02
C GLU A 49 -7.45 2.03 10.47
N ASP A 50 -8.49 1.23 10.77
CA ASP A 50 -8.94 0.98 12.15
C ASP A 50 -7.82 0.43 13.03
N TYR A 51 -7.02 -0.51 12.51
CA TYR A 51 -5.87 -1.05 13.22
C TYR A 51 -4.79 0.01 13.46
N LYS A 52 -4.46 0.81 12.43
CA LYS A 52 -3.49 1.90 12.51
C LYS A 52 -3.89 2.97 13.51
N HIS A 53 -5.19 3.27 13.62
CA HIS A 53 -5.73 4.16 14.64
C HIS A 53 -5.90 3.50 16.02
N THR A 54 -5.40 2.27 16.21
CA THR A 54 -5.48 1.49 17.46
C THR A 54 -6.91 1.21 17.94
N ILE A 55 -7.90 1.34 17.06
CA ILE A 55 -9.32 1.08 17.35
C ILE A 55 -9.54 -0.43 17.55
N ILE A 56 -8.79 -1.24 16.79
CA ILE A 56 -8.84 -2.70 16.86
C ILE A 56 -7.45 -3.30 17.10
N SER A 57 -7.40 -4.47 17.71
CA SER A 57 -6.17 -5.24 17.87
C SER A 57 -5.74 -5.89 16.55
N LYS A 58 -4.44 -6.22 16.46
CA LYS A 58 -3.87 -6.92 15.30
C LYS A 58 -4.66 -8.20 14.99
N SER A 59 -4.80 -9.10 15.96
CA SER A 59 -5.53 -10.37 15.78
C SER A 59 -6.97 -10.16 15.27
N LYS A 60 -7.66 -9.13 15.76
CA LYS A 60 -9.01 -8.79 15.30
C LYS A 60 -9.00 -8.32 13.84
N ALA A 61 -8.00 -7.55 13.42
CA ALA A 61 -7.83 -7.13 12.03
C ALA A 61 -7.63 -8.32 11.08
N TYR A 62 -6.76 -9.29 11.43
CA TYR A 62 -6.55 -10.51 10.63
C TYR A 62 -7.87 -11.27 10.42
N VAL A 63 -8.61 -11.53 11.50
CA VAL A 63 -9.90 -12.25 11.43
C VAL A 63 -10.92 -11.48 10.59
N SER A 64 -10.95 -10.16 10.70
CA SER A 64 -11.91 -9.32 9.98
C SER A 64 -11.63 -9.28 8.48
N ILE A 65 -10.34 -9.24 8.09
CA ILE A 65 -9.90 -9.30 6.70
C ILE A 65 -10.22 -10.66 6.10
N THR A 66 -9.82 -11.77 6.75
CA THR A 66 -10.15 -13.12 6.26
C THR A 66 -11.65 -13.26 6.06
N LYS A 67 -12.45 -12.86 7.04
CA LYS A 67 -13.92 -12.90 6.92
C LYS A 67 -14.44 -12.06 5.76
N ALA A 68 -13.90 -10.85 5.56
CA ALA A 68 -14.30 -9.98 4.46
C ALA A 68 -13.98 -10.61 3.09
N VAL A 69 -12.79 -11.19 2.95
CA VAL A 69 -12.36 -11.87 1.72
C VAL A 69 -13.22 -13.11 1.48
N SER A 70 -13.34 -14.04 2.44
CA SER A 70 -14.16 -15.25 2.26
C SER A 70 -15.64 -14.99 2.00
N THR A 71 -16.16 -13.80 2.37
CA THR A 71 -17.54 -13.40 2.05
C THR A 71 -17.66 -12.90 0.60
N ALA A 72 -16.59 -12.33 0.04
CA ALA A 72 -16.56 -11.74 -1.29
C ALA A 72 -16.05 -12.71 -2.37
N THR A 73 -15.22 -13.69 -2.01
CA THR A 73 -14.75 -14.74 -2.90
C THR A 73 -15.71 -15.93 -2.91
N ASN A 74 -16.17 -16.31 -4.10
CA ASN A 74 -16.85 -17.59 -4.29
C ASN A 74 -15.81 -18.73 -4.29
N GLU A 75 -16.23 -19.96 -3.98
CA GLU A 75 -15.38 -21.19 -3.92
C GLU A 75 -14.53 -21.43 -5.19
N ALA A 76 -14.86 -20.81 -6.31
CA ALA A 76 -14.05 -20.87 -7.55
C ALA A 76 -12.77 -20.03 -7.51
N MET A 77 -12.53 -19.22 -6.46
CA MET A 77 -11.46 -18.21 -6.39
C MET A 77 -10.51 -18.36 -5.20
N ASP A 78 -10.34 -19.57 -4.66
CA ASP A 78 -9.45 -19.86 -3.51
C ASP A 78 -8.02 -19.29 -3.67
N GLN A 79 -7.47 -19.31 -4.89
CA GLN A 79 -6.13 -18.78 -5.15
C GLN A 79 -6.07 -17.24 -5.06
N ALA A 80 -7.15 -16.55 -5.43
CA ALA A 80 -7.25 -15.10 -5.31
C ALA A 80 -7.45 -14.69 -3.85
N GLU A 81 -8.22 -15.46 -3.08
CA GLU A 81 -8.44 -15.24 -1.64
C GLU A 81 -7.12 -15.26 -0.86
N SER A 82 -6.28 -16.27 -1.08
CA SER A 82 -4.98 -16.39 -0.43
C SER A 82 -4.06 -15.19 -0.75
N PHE A 83 -4.03 -14.77 -2.02
CA PHE A 83 -3.22 -13.63 -2.45
C PHE A 83 -3.68 -12.31 -1.83
N ILE A 84 -4.98 -12.02 -1.90
CA ILE A 84 -5.57 -10.78 -1.36
C ILE A 84 -5.35 -10.73 0.16
N THR A 85 -5.62 -11.83 0.86
CA THR A 85 -5.43 -11.92 2.31
C THR A 85 -3.97 -11.68 2.69
N SER A 86 -3.04 -12.31 1.98
CA SER A 86 -1.60 -12.14 2.21
C SER A 86 -1.13 -10.70 2.01
N LEU A 87 -1.65 -10.00 1.00
CA LEU A 87 -1.33 -8.60 0.73
C LEU A 87 -1.68 -7.71 1.93
N TYR A 88 -2.91 -7.79 2.44
CA TYR A 88 -3.33 -6.96 3.57
C TYR A 88 -2.69 -7.37 4.90
N PHE A 89 -2.40 -8.67 5.08
CA PHE A 89 -1.65 -9.13 6.25
C PHE A 89 -0.24 -8.55 6.28
N ASN A 90 0.45 -8.51 5.14
CA ASN A 90 1.75 -7.86 5.03
C ASN A 90 1.69 -6.37 5.40
N MET A 91 0.63 -5.66 5.00
CA MET A 91 0.45 -4.26 5.40
C MET A 91 0.31 -4.12 6.93
N LEU A 92 -0.49 -4.98 7.58
CA LEU A 92 -0.62 -4.99 9.04
C LEU A 92 0.72 -5.28 9.74
N ASP A 93 1.50 -6.22 9.20
CA ASP A 93 2.81 -6.61 9.71
C ASP A 93 3.86 -5.50 9.54
N GLU A 94 3.87 -4.80 8.42
CA GLU A 94 4.73 -3.62 8.22
C GLU A 94 4.38 -2.50 9.18
N TRP A 95 3.08 -2.21 9.36
CA TRP A 95 2.64 -1.21 10.32
C TRP A 95 3.02 -1.56 11.76
N ALA A 96 2.83 -2.82 12.17
CA ALA A 96 3.25 -3.29 13.49
C ALA A 96 4.76 -3.09 13.71
N ARG A 97 5.58 -3.48 12.72
CA ARG A 97 7.04 -3.29 12.77
C ARG A 97 7.43 -1.81 12.80
N GLY A 98 6.67 -0.94 12.13
CA GLY A 98 6.89 0.51 12.16
C GLY A 98 6.66 1.11 13.55
N LEU A 99 5.61 0.68 14.25
CA LEU A 99 5.32 1.10 15.62
C LEU A 99 6.45 0.70 16.59
N ASP A 100 6.95 -0.54 16.47
CA ASP A 100 8.06 -1.02 17.30
C ASP A 100 9.36 -0.26 17.03
N ARG A 101 9.66 0.06 15.75
CA ARG A 101 10.83 0.87 15.40
C ARG A 101 10.75 2.28 15.95
N GLY A 102 9.60 2.94 15.83
CA GLY A 102 9.39 4.30 16.35
C GLY A 102 9.57 4.37 17.87
N ARG A 103 9.05 3.36 18.59
CA ARG A 103 9.21 3.26 20.04
C ARG A 103 10.67 3.10 20.45
N ASN A 104 11.38 2.14 19.82
CA ASN A 104 12.77 1.85 20.16
C ASN A 104 13.72 3.01 19.83
N GLN A 105 13.42 3.76 18.76
CA GLN A 105 14.19 4.95 18.41
C GLN A 105 14.03 6.06 19.45
N TRP A 106 12.80 6.28 19.93
CA TRP A 106 12.57 7.32 20.94
C TRP A 106 13.19 6.98 22.30
N ASP A 107 13.15 5.71 22.71
CA ASP A 107 13.82 5.24 23.92
C ASP A 107 15.35 5.41 23.83
N SER A 108 15.92 5.19 22.64
CA SER A 108 17.34 5.41 22.38
C SER A 108 17.74 6.89 22.48
N ASP A 109 16.94 7.79 21.88
CA ASP A 109 17.17 9.24 21.95
C ASP A 109 17.00 9.79 23.37
N ALA A 110 16.01 9.28 24.12
CA ALA A 110 15.81 9.63 25.52
C ALA A 110 16.99 9.17 26.39
N ALA A 111 17.56 7.99 26.12
CA ALA A 111 18.75 7.49 26.81
C ALA A 111 20.00 8.31 26.48
N ALA A 112 20.19 8.69 25.21
CA ALA A 112 21.31 9.55 24.78
C ALA A 112 21.29 10.91 25.49
N ARG A 113 20.12 11.56 25.56
CA ARG A 113 19.95 12.84 26.27
C ARG A 113 20.25 12.74 27.77
N ARG A 114 19.91 11.61 28.41
CA ARG A 114 20.22 11.40 29.84
C ARG A 114 21.72 11.22 30.09
N SER A 115 22.45 10.61 29.16
CA SER A 115 23.89 10.42 29.27
C SER A 115 24.64 11.75 29.11
N GLU A 116 24.21 12.61 28.18
CA GLU A 116 24.85 13.90 27.90
C GLU A 116 24.68 14.92 29.06
N VAL A 117 23.53 14.92 29.73
CA VAL A 117 23.28 15.76 30.92
C VAL A 117 24.17 15.37 32.11
N ARG A 118 24.62 14.11 32.18
CA ARG A 118 25.41 13.62 33.32
C ARG A 118 26.91 13.98 33.23
N GLU A 119 27.41 14.29 32.03
CA GLU A 119 28.83 14.56 31.81
C GLU A 119 29.23 16.03 32.06
N SER A 120 28.25 16.94 32.13
CA SER A 120 28.49 18.38 32.32
C SER A 120 28.35 18.88 33.76
N VAL A 121 28.13 18.00 34.75
CA VAL A 121 28.04 18.39 36.16
C VAL A 121 29.41 18.17 36.83
N PRO A 122 30.21 19.23 37.10
CA PRO A 122 31.45 19.08 37.85
C PRO A 122 31.14 18.48 39.24
N PRO A 123 32.03 17.67 39.81
CA PRO A 123 31.81 17.03 41.10
C PRO A 123 31.72 18.12 42.18
N ARG A 124 30.49 18.52 42.53
CA ARG A 124 30.24 19.35 43.71
C ARG A 124 30.27 18.43 44.93
N GLU A 125 31.46 18.32 45.48
CA GLU A 125 31.69 17.95 46.86
C GLU A 125 31.07 19.06 47.73
N ASN A 126 29.82 18.86 48.19
CA ASN A 126 29.36 19.20 49.54
C ASN A 126 27.84 19.07 49.75
N GLU A 127 27.55 18.43 50.88
CA GLU A 127 26.48 18.73 51.85
C GLU A 127 25.01 18.48 51.51
N ARG A 128 24.56 17.31 51.99
CA ARG A 128 23.40 17.11 52.87
C ARG A 128 22.45 18.31 53.01
N ARG A 129 21.53 18.45 52.06
CA ARG A 129 20.16 18.90 52.37
C ARG A 129 19.18 18.02 51.61
N ARG A 130 18.45 17.20 52.37
CA ARG A 130 17.24 16.52 51.91
C ARG A 130 16.21 17.61 51.62
N GLU A 131 15.98 17.92 50.36
CA GLU A 131 14.77 18.64 49.95
C GLU A 131 13.68 17.64 49.54
N PRO A 132 12.41 17.94 49.85
CA PRO A 132 11.29 17.06 49.59
C PRO A 132 10.99 17.00 48.09
N SER A 133 10.93 15.77 47.57
CA SER A 133 10.61 15.45 46.19
C SER A 133 9.19 15.91 45.85
N VAL A 134 9.08 17.07 45.20
CA VAL A 134 7.86 17.47 44.50
C VAL A 134 7.84 16.71 43.18
N GLU A 135 7.07 15.63 43.16
CA GLU A 135 6.72 14.84 41.98
C GLU A 135 6.05 15.79 40.96
N ARG A 136 6.83 16.23 39.96
CA ARG A 136 6.30 16.97 38.81
C ARG A 136 5.70 15.94 37.85
N ASP A 137 4.37 15.92 37.80
CA ASP A 137 3.61 15.39 36.67
C ASP A 137 3.95 16.21 35.40
N GLU A 138 5.02 15.82 34.71
CA GLU A 138 5.27 16.30 33.35
C GLU A 138 4.27 15.60 32.42
N PRO A 139 3.40 16.35 31.70
CA PRO A 139 2.46 15.77 30.77
C PRO A 139 3.24 15.08 29.65
N ILE A 140 2.96 13.79 29.46
CA ILE A 140 3.51 12.97 28.37
C ILE A 140 3.22 13.69 27.04
N ARG A 141 4.22 14.38 26.49
CA ARG A 141 4.13 14.95 25.14
C ARG A 141 4.08 13.78 24.17
N ASN A 142 2.92 13.60 23.52
CA ASN A 142 2.80 12.69 22.40
C ASN A 142 3.90 13.00 21.37
N PRO A 143 4.63 11.99 20.87
CA PRO A 143 5.63 12.21 19.84
C PRO A 143 4.90 12.81 18.63
N GLU A 144 5.39 13.95 18.16
CA GLU A 144 4.83 14.66 17.03
C GLU A 144 5.02 13.79 15.79
N PHE A 145 3.98 13.02 15.44
CA PHE A 145 3.97 12.18 14.26
C PHE A 145 4.06 13.08 13.03
N HIS A 146 5.16 13.00 12.27
CA HIS A 146 5.30 13.70 11.00
C HIS A 146 4.34 13.10 9.97
N GLU A 147 3.11 13.64 9.90
CA GLU A 147 2.08 13.30 8.91
C GLU A 147 2.60 13.40 7.46
N ALA A 148 3.61 14.25 7.21
CA ALA A 148 4.14 14.52 5.89
C ALA A 148 4.73 13.26 5.21
N GLY A 149 5.44 12.40 5.95
CA GLY A 149 6.02 11.17 5.39
C GLY A 149 4.96 10.13 5.03
N TRP A 150 3.90 10.02 5.82
CA TRP A 150 2.81 9.08 5.57
C TRP A 150 1.88 9.50 4.45
N ARG A 151 1.70 10.81 4.25
CA ARG A 151 0.90 11.33 3.14
C ARG A 151 1.46 10.87 1.79
N GLU A 152 2.77 10.78 1.62
CA GLU A 152 3.38 10.26 0.38
C GLU A 152 3.16 8.76 0.17
N ILE A 153 3.19 7.98 1.26
CA ILE A 153 2.94 6.53 1.21
C ILE A 153 1.47 6.26 0.89
N VAL A 154 0.55 6.91 1.59
CA VAL A 154 -0.91 6.72 1.44
C VAL A 154 -1.42 7.28 0.11
N THR A 155 -0.82 8.35 -0.42
CA THR A 155 -1.18 8.89 -1.76
C THR A 155 -0.65 8.03 -2.90
N GLY A 156 -0.01 6.89 -2.63
CA GLY A 156 0.49 5.98 -3.66
C GLY A 156 1.68 6.53 -4.43
N LYS A 157 2.32 7.62 -3.98
CA LYS A 157 3.55 8.12 -4.61
C LYS A 157 4.73 7.18 -4.39
N CYS A 158 4.72 6.43 -3.28
CA CYS A 158 5.77 5.46 -2.97
C CYS A 158 5.55 4.09 -3.61
N VAL A 159 4.33 3.79 -4.12
CA VAL A 159 4.00 2.50 -4.72
C VAL A 159 3.59 2.75 -6.16
N ASN A 160 4.46 2.40 -7.10
CA ASN A 160 4.15 2.50 -8.52
C ASN A 160 3.07 1.45 -8.87
N LEU A 161 1.81 1.85 -8.82
CA LEU A 161 0.67 0.99 -9.13
C LEU A 161 0.75 0.43 -10.56
N ASN A 162 1.39 1.15 -11.51
CA ASN A 162 1.64 0.61 -12.85
C ASN A 162 2.60 -0.58 -12.83
N THR A 163 3.55 -0.60 -11.89
CA THR A 163 4.45 -1.75 -11.70
C THR A 163 3.69 -2.94 -11.11
N VAL A 164 2.77 -2.70 -10.16
CA VAL A 164 1.91 -3.75 -9.61
C VAL A 164 0.98 -4.32 -10.69
N ASP A 165 0.35 -3.45 -11.48
CA ASP A 165 -0.50 -3.87 -12.61
C ASP A 165 0.30 -4.60 -13.69
N SER A 166 1.55 -4.20 -13.94
CA SER A 166 2.45 -4.90 -14.86
C SER A 166 2.82 -6.29 -14.34
N ILE A 167 3.06 -6.45 -13.04
CA ILE A 167 3.32 -7.75 -12.40
C ILE A 167 2.06 -8.64 -12.48
N ILE A 168 0.88 -8.09 -12.20
CA ILE A 168 -0.38 -8.84 -12.27
C ILE A 168 -0.69 -9.25 -13.71
N SER A 169 -0.50 -8.33 -14.66
CA SER A 169 -0.74 -8.58 -16.08
C SER A 169 0.24 -9.59 -16.66
N SER A 170 1.53 -9.51 -16.29
CA SER A 170 2.54 -10.51 -16.68
C SER A 170 2.33 -11.86 -15.99
N SER A 171 1.78 -11.88 -14.78
CA SER A 171 1.41 -13.12 -14.08
C SER A 171 0.16 -13.78 -14.65
N ARG A 172 -0.72 -13.02 -15.34
CA ARG A 172 -1.91 -13.57 -16.02
C ARG A 172 -1.59 -14.30 -17.33
N THR A 173 -0.42 -14.11 -17.92
CA THR A 173 -0.01 -14.82 -19.15
C THR A 173 0.77 -16.10 -18.87
N ILE A 174 0.65 -16.68 -17.67
CA ILE A 174 1.19 -18.01 -17.40
C ILE A 174 0.35 -19.02 -18.16
N ASP A 175 0.82 -19.41 -19.35
CA ASP A 175 0.26 -20.51 -20.11
C ASP A 175 0.41 -21.79 -19.29
N LYS A 176 -0.73 -22.26 -18.75
CA LYS A 176 -0.81 -23.55 -18.06
C LYS A 176 -0.63 -24.63 -19.12
N CYS A 177 0.54 -25.26 -19.11
CA CYS A 177 0.84 -26.38 -19.99
C CYS A 177 0.49 -27.68 -19.25
N THR A 178 -0.24 -28.55 -19.93
CA THR A 178 -0.46 -29.93 -19.48
C THR A 178 0.33 -30.86 -20.38
N LYS A 179 1.15 -31.75 -19.79
CA LYS A 179 1.86 -32.79 -20.52
C LYS A 179 1.55 -34.15 -19.90
N THR A 180 1.16 -35.10 -20.74
CA THR A 180 0.90 -36.48 -20.35
C THR A 180 2.11 -37.36 -20.65
N ILE A 181 2.52 -38.17 -19.67
CA ILE A 181 3.60 -39.16 -19.80
C ILE A 181 3.03 -40.51 -19.32
N GLY A 182 2.68 -41.39 -20.28
CA GLY A 182 1.93 -42.60 -19.97
C GLY A 182 0.58 -42.23 -19.34
N ASP A 183 0.33 -42.77 -18.15
CA ASP A 183 -0.93 -42.57 -17.40
C ASP A 183 -0.87 -41.36 -16.44
N ILE A 184 0.23 -40.60 -16.46
CA ILE A 184 0.46 -39.48 -15.53
C ILE A 184 0.25 -38.14 -16.26
N GLU A 185 -0.65 -37.31 -15.71
CA GLU A 185 -0.86 -35.93 -16.15
C GLU A 185 -0.02 -34.97 -15.30
N ILE A 186 0.88 -34.21 -15.93
CA ILE A 186 1.70 -33.20 -15.25
C ILE A 186 1.26 -31.82 -15.72
N LYS A 187 0.85 -30.96 -14.78
CA LYS A 187 0.49 -29.55 -15.03
C LYS A 187 1.61 -28.66 -14.54
N TYR A 188 2.16 -27.81 -15.41
CA TYR A 188 3.21 -26.88 -15.05
C TYR A 188 3.03 -25.53 -15.73
N ALA A 189 3.51 -24.49 -15.08
CA ALA A 189 3.58 -23.13 -15.61
C ALA A 189 4.81 -23.01 -16.51
N LYS A 190 4.64 -22.56 -17.76
CA LYS A 190 5.77 -22.22 -18.64
C LYS A 190 5.97 -20.70 -18.63
N THR A 191 7.05 -20.23 -18.04
CA THR A 191 7.52 -18.85 -18.19
C THR A 191 8.29 -18.76 -19.50
N SER A 192 7.82 -17.94 -20.44
CA SER A 192 8.54 -17.65 -21.70
C SER A 192 9.61 -16.59 -21.48
#